data_AF-A0A5C2LK87-F1
#
_entry.id   AF-A0A5C2LK87-F1
#
_cell.length_a   1.000
_cell.length_b   1.000
_cell.length_c   1.000
_cell.angle_alpha   90.00
_cell.angle_beta   90.00
_cell.angle_gamma   90.00
#
_symmetry.space_group_name_H-M   'P 1'
#
loop_
_entity.id
_entity.type
_entity.pdbx_description
1 polymer ?
#
loop_
_entity_poly.entity_id
_entity_poly.type
_entity_poly.pdbx_seq_one_letter_code
_entity_poly.pdbx_strand_id
1 'polypeptide(L)'
;MRRVFFLRSSNYLLKLSPLLEKINNLPISIPELLCEKEEKIKIRISGIYPGRIIHFIEDYNEIENLPYVFKVVFIDERFTKAVKKCGTILYISINKDIAIENTLSHEEINIDVLRNFFFSKIKEQDSVYTDLPDTYKREHIETDIKIDENISTFCNIKTLESINLFFNPKAICNKDKNENIETSINLINKIKNKITSNMHIELSIPSVDYLITDFTIDLEYSINAKKYSKHALMRNQTIDYELISDSISYAKTSTDIDSSHYNNHIAEYQNELYFNSLISSIYASSTLTPEIKIRICNNDLFSPVSDIGKNIRNSNISKIQKMMKTFSSKVIDKSDTMFDYFSKTSNKQIKIISNFPLEWTNVNGLPLMIRHNTSRIFNTPGFIKQNILLNNNEVSISLDSFKKY
;
A
#
# COMPACT_ATOMS: atom_id res chain seq x y z
N MET A 1 -1.92 14.47 16.69
CA MET A 1 -1.53 13.04 16.69
C MET A 1 -0.02 12.89 16.84
N ARG A 2 0.45 12.10 17.83
CA ARG A 2 1.89 11.71 17.93
C ARG A 2 2.21 10.82 16.71
N ARG A 3 3.28 11.09 15.95
CA ARG A 3 3.67 10.33 14.74
C ARG A 3 4.59 9.17 15.10
N VAL A 4 4.59 8.09 14.30
CA VAL A 4 5.53 6.97 14.44
C VAL A 4 6.94 7.45 14.03
N PHE A 5 7.98 6.81 14.56
CA PHE A 5 9.36 7.27 14.47
C PHE A 5 9.97 7.15 13.05
N PHE A 6 9.97 5.98 12.41
CA PHE A 6 10.86 5.71 11.27
C PHE A 6 10.33 6.16 9.91
N LEU A 7 9.03 5.99 9.65
CA LEU A 7 8.39 6.41 8.39
C LEU A 7 7.50 7.64 8.56
N ARG A 8 7.34 8.17 9.79
CA ARG A 8 6.42 9.27 10.12
C ARG A 8 4.97 8.96 9.77
N SER A 9 4.56 7.72 9.97
CA SER A 9 3.16 7.28 9.81
C SER A 9 2.29 7.82 10.96
N SER A 10 0.97 7.83 10.78
CA SER A 10 0.04 8.13 11.87
C SER A 10 0.00 6.97 12.87
N ASN A 11 0.33 7.22 14.14
CA ASN A 11 0.19 6.20 15.21
C ASN A 11 -1.25 5.73 15.37
N TYR A 12 -2.22 6.61 15.12
CA TYR A 12 -3.62 6.27 15.20
C TYR A 12 -4.01 5.27 14.10
N LEU A 13 -3.60 5.53 12.85
CA LEU A 13 -3.87 4.61 11.74
C LEU A 13 -3.17 3.26 11.90
N LEU A 14 -1.97 3.26 12.47
CA LEU A 14 -1.26 2.02 12.79
C LEU A 14 -2.07 1.13 13.75
N LYS A 15 -2.77 1.70 14.73
CA LYS A 15 -3.69 0.95 15.61
C LYS A 15 -4.92 0.40 14.87
N LEU A 16 -5.30 1.02 13.76
CA LEU A 16 -6.40 0.58 12.91
C LEU A 16 -5.98 -0.46 11.86
N SER A 17 -4.75 -1.00 11.90
CA SER A 17 -4.31 -2.03 10.94
C SER A 17 -5.29 -3.21 10.80
N PRO A 18 -5.85 -3.80 11.88
CA PRO A 18 -6.83 -4.90 11.73
C PRO A 18 -8.10 -4.49 10.99
N LEU A 19 -8.52 -3.23 11.12
CA LEU A 19 -9.66 -2.70 10.37
C LEU A 19 -9.32 -2.53 8.90
N LEU A 20 -8.15 -1.99 8.60
CA LEU A 20 -7.66 -1.79 7.23
C LEU A 20 -7.46 -3.13 6.50
N GLU A 21 -7.01 -4.18 7.19
CA GLU A 21 -6.98 -5.55 6.66
C GLU A 21 -8.37 -6.05 6.28
N LYS A 22 -9.37 -5.82 7.13
CA LYS A 22 -10.76 -6.15 6.78
C LYS A 22 -11.22 -5.37 5.55
N ILE A 23 -10.96 -4.06 5.51
CA ILE A 23 -11.31 -3.20 4.38
C ILE A 23 -10.66 -3.70 3.08
N ASN A 24 -9.41 -4.16 3.13
CA ASN A 24 -8.72 -4.74 1.97
C ASN A 24 -9.46 -5.96 1.36
N ASN A 25 -10.29 -6.65 2.12
CA ASN A 25 -11.05 -7.81 1.66
C ASN A 25 -12.50 -7.47 1.24
N LEU A 26 -12.97 -6.24 1.45
CA LEU A 26 -14.30 -5.79 1.02
C LEU A 26 -14.33 -5.57 -0.50
N PRO A 27 -15.48 -5.65 -1.19
CA PRO A 27 -15.59 -5.31 -2.61
C PRO A 27 -15.08 -3.89 -2.91
N ILE A 28 -14.55 -3.66 -4.12
CA ILE A 28 -14.09 -2.32 -4.54
C ILE A 28 -15.20 -1.47 -5.17
N SER A 29 -16.31 -2.10 -5.55
CA SER A 29 -17.43 -1.48 -6.23
C SER A 29 -18.71 -2.29 -6.02
N ILE A 30 -19.87 -1.66 -6.20
CA ILE A 30 -21.17 -2.32 -6.08
C ILE A 30 -21.32 -3.48 -7.09
N PRO A 31 -20.86 -3.36 -8.35
CA PRO A 31 -20.88 -4.50 -9.28
C PRO A 31 -20.16 -5.75 -8.79
N GLU A 32 -19.07 -5.65 -8.02
CA GLU A 32 -18.42 -6.84 -7.44
C GLU A 32 -19.35 -7.63 -6.49
N LEU A 33 -20.41 -7.01 -5.97
CA LEU A 33 -21.41 -7.64 -5.12
C LEU A 33 -22.48 -8.42 -5.89
N LEU A 34 -22.43 -8.40 -7.23
CA LEU A 34 -23.37 -9.10 -8.12
C LEU A 34 -22.68 -10.09 -9.04
N CYS A 35 -21.37 -10.03 -9.14
CA CYS A 35 -20.62 -10.78 -10.14
C CYS A 35 -20.05 -12.08 -9.58
N GLU A 36 -19.95 -13.08 -10.45
CA GLU A 36 -19.15 -14.29 -10.21
C GLU A 36 -17.65 -13.93 -10.12
N LYS A 37 -16.84 -14.86 -9.58
CA LYS A 37 -15.42 -14.61 -9.26
C LYS A 37 -14.58 -14.11 -10.44
N GLU A 38 -14.76 -14.66 -11.64
CA GLU A 38 -13.99 -14.26 -12.82
C GLU A 38 -14.33 -12.82 -13.24
N GLU A 39 -15.60 -12.45 -13.18
CA GLU A 39 -16.07 -11.11 -13.52
C GLU A 39 -15.63 -10.08 -12.47
N LYS A 40 -15.60 -10.45 -11.18
CA LYS A 40 -14.96 -9.64 -10.12
C LYS A 40 -13.49 -9.35 -10.45
N ILE A 41 -12.72 -10.37 -10.83
CA ILE A 41 -11.31 -10.19 -11.19
C ILE A 41 -11.16 -9.33 -12.44
N LYS A 42 -12.00 -9.56 -13.46
CA LYS A 42 -12.05 -8.77 -14.70
C LYS A 42 -12.31 -7.29 -14.42
N ILE A 43 -13.26 -6.97 -13.53
CA ILE A 43 -13.57 -5.61 -13.09
C ILE A 43 -12.32 -4.88 -12.59
N ARG A 44 -11.51 -5.55 -11.74
CA ARG A 44 -10.26 -4.96 -11.21
C ARG A 44 -9.20 -4.76 -12.29
N ILE A 45 -9.03 -5.74 -13.18
CA ILE A 45 -8.06 -5.67 -14.28
C ILE A 45 -8.42 -4.55 -15.27
N SER A 46 -9.72 -4.32 -15.50
CA SER A 46 -10.20 -3.30 -16.44
C SER A 46 -9.74 -1.88 -16.07
N GLY A 47 -9.48 -1.62 -14.79
CA GLY A 47 -9.11 -0.28 -14.30
C GLY A 47 -10.22 0.77 -14.37
N ILE A 48 -11.45 0.39 -14.78
CA ILE A 48 -12.60 1.31 -14.89
C ILE A 48 -12.96 1.90 -13.52
N TYR A 49 -12.91 1.06 -12.48
CA TYR A 49 -13.21 1.49 -11.13
C TYR A 49 -11.93 1.96 -10.45
N PRO A 50 -11.96 3.13 -9.77
CA PRO A 50 -10.78 3.71 -9.15
C PRO A 50 -10.26 2.90 -7.95
N GLY A 51 -10.95 1.82 -7.54
CA GLY A 51 -10.60 1.03 -6.38
C GLY A 51 -11.29 1.49 -5.10
N ARG A 52 -10.77 1.01 -3.97
CA ARG A 52 -11.24 1.45 -2.64
C ARG A 52 -10.70 2.83 -2.35
N ILE A 53 -11.59 3.76 -2.06
CA ILE A 53 -11.25 5.13 -1.66
C ILE A 53 -11.50 5.28 -0.17
N ILE A 54 -10.45 5.58 0.61
CA ILE A 54 -10.52 5.71 2.07
C ILE A 54 -10.10 7.11 2.47
N HIS A 55 -11.07 7.94 2.85
CA HIS A 55 -10.84 9.28 3.38
C HIS A 55 -10.69 9.24 4.91
N PHE A 56 -9.69 9.95 5.43
CA PHE A 56 -9.58 10.25 6.86
C PHE A 56 -10.19 11.63 7.10
N ILE A 57 -11.29 11.67 7.85
CA ILE A 57 -12.13 12.85 8.02
C ILE A 57 -12.05 13.30 9.47
N GLU A 58 -11.82 14.59 9.69
CA GLU A 58 -11.78 15.19 11.03
C GLU A 58 -13.15 15.81 11.41
N ASP A 59 -13.83 16.45 10.46
CA ASP A 59 -15.18 17.01 10.67
C ASP A 59 -16.23 16.19 9.90
N TYR A 60 -17.23 15.73 10.63
CA TYR A 60 -18.35 14.98 10.07
C TYR A 60 -19.09 15.74 8.96
N ASN A 61 -19.15 17.08 9.03
CA ASN A 61 -19.80 17.88 7.98
C ASN A 61 -19.16 17.65 6.59
N GLU A 62 -17.90 17.21 6.54
CA GLU A 62 -17.21 16.85 5.30
C GLU A 62 -17.77 15.58 4.66
N ILE A 63 -18.34 14.66 5.45
CA ILE A 63 -18.88 13.39 4.95
C ILE A 63 -19.97 13.65 3.93
N GLU A 64 -20.90 14.58 4.20
CA GLU A 64 -21.99 14.90 3.28
C GLU A 64 -21.46 15.50 1.97
N ASN A 65 -20.38 16.28 2.03
CA ASN A 65 -19.77 16.96 0.88
C ASN A 65 -18.97 16.02 -0.05
N LEU A 66 -18.65 14.79 0.39
CA LEU A 66 -17.98 13.82 -0.47
C LEU A 66 -18.87 13.42 -1.67
N PRO A 67 -18.29 13.25 -2.88
CA PRO A 67 -19.03 13.08 -4.13
C PRO A 67 -19.68 11.70 -4.31
N TYR A 68 -19.60 10.82 -3.31
CA TYR A 68 -20.07 9.44 -3.41
C TYR A 68 -21.53 9.33 -2.98
N VAL A 69 -22.35 8.60 -3.74
CA VAL A 69 -23.77 8.37 -3.39
C VAL A 69 -23.89 7.53 -2.11
N PHE A 70 -23.18 6.41 -2.09
CA PHE A 70 -23.14 5.49 -0.96
C PHE A 70 -21.80 5.61 -0.22
N LYS A 71 -21.86 5.68 1.11
CA LYS A 71 -20.67 5.89 1.97
C LYS A 71 -20.68 4.86 3.09
N VAL A 72 -19.50 4.36 3.44
CA VAL A 72 -19.28 3.55 4.66
C VAL A 72 -18.37 4.36 5.57
N VAL A 73 -18.84 4.68 6.76
CA VAL A 73 -18.17 5.57 7.70
C VAL A 73 -17.82 4.79 8.95
N PHE A 74 -16.53 4.69 9.24
CA PHE A 74 -16.02 4.09 10.47
C PHE A 74 -15.85 5.18 11.52
N ILE A 75 -16.46 5.00 12.69
CA ILE A 75 -16.50 6.00 13.76
C ILE A 75 -15.72 5.49 14.98
N ASP A 76 -14.86 6.33 15.54
CA ASP A 76 -14.07 6.06 16.74
C ASP A 76 -14.46 6.89 17.98
N GLU A 77 -15.39 7.84 17.86
CA GLU A 77 -15.89 8.65 18.98
C GLU A 77 -17.43 8.66 19.12
N ARG A 78 -17.93 8.97 20.34
CA ARG A 78 -19.37 8.99 20.64
C ARG A 78 -20.05 10.21 20.00
N PHE A 79 -21.14 9.94 19.30
CA PHE A 79 -21.93 10.92 18.55
C PHE A 79 -22.80 11.83 19.43
N THR A 80 -22.88 13.12 19.09
CA THR A 80 -23.99 13.98 19.51
C THR A 80 -25.16 13.81 18.54
N LYS A 81 -26.38 13.69 19.08
CA LYS A 81 -27.64 13.22 18.42
C LYS A 81 -28.12 13.97 17.17
N ALA A 82 -27.37 14.91 16.59
CA ALA A 82 -27.90 15.90 15.65
C ALA A 82 -27.56 15.67 14.17
N VAL A 83 -26.90 14.57 13.77
CA VAL A 83 -26.69 14.33 12.35
C VAL A 83 -27.77 13.40 11.79
N LYS A 84 -28.47 13.92 10.79
CA LYS A 84 -29.51 13.22 10.01
C LYS A 84 -29.04 11.80 9.66
N LYS A 85 -29.91 10.82 9.91
CA LYS A 85 -29.80 9.45 9.39
C LYS A 85 -29.93 9.51 7.86
N CYS A 86 -28.87 9.92 7.16
CA CYS A 86 -28.83 9.87 5.71
C CYS A 86 -28.87 8.40 5.30
N GLY A 87 -29.96 7.99 4.64
CA GLY A 87 -30.22 6.58 4.33
C GLY A 87 -29.15 5.92 3.45
N THR A 88 -28.30 6.71 2.79
CA THR A 88 -27.23 6.20 1.91
C THR A 88 -25.87 6.02 2.61
N ILE A 89 -25.80 6.27 3.93
CA ILE A 89 -24.57 6.12 4.71
C ILE A 89 -24.68 4.97 5.71
N LEU A 90 -23.72 4.03 5.65
CA LEU A 90 -23.56 2.96 6.62
C LEU A 90 -22.54 3.36 7.68
N TYR A 91 -23.00 3.53 8.92
CA TYR A 91 -22.13 3.85 10.05
C TYR A 91 -21.69 2.58 10.78
N ILE A 92 -20.38 2.45 11.00
CA ILE A 92 -19.74 1.30 11.63
C ILE A 92 -18.92 1.80 12.80
N SER A 93 -19.19 1.26 14.00
CA SER A 93 -18.42 1.60 15.18
C SER A 93 -17.12 0.81 15.25
N ILE A 94 -16.01 1.51 15.46
CA ILE A 94 -14.70 0.91 15.73
C ILE A 94 -14.62 0.45 17.19
N ASN A 95 -15.29 1.14 18.12
CA ASN A 95 -15.26 0.81 19.54
C ASN A 95 -16.59 0.19 20.00
N LYS A 96 -16.53 -0.97 20.66
CA LYS A 96 -17.72 -1.68 21.19
C LYS A 96 -18.58 -0.80 22.11
N ASP A 97 -17.96 0.16 22.78
CA ASP A 97 -18.61 1.04 23.78
C ASP A 97 -19.25 2.30 23.17
N ILE A 98 -19.12 2.50 21.85
CA ILE A 98 -19.81 3.56 21.11
C ILE A 98 -21.11 2.95 20.58
N ALA A 99 -22.05 2.79 21.50
CA ALA A 99 -23.41 2.39 21.18
C ALA A 99 -24.17 3.62 20.67
N ILE A 100 -24.24 3.75 19.35
CA ILE A 100 -25.28 4.57 18.71
C ILE A 100 -26.42 3.60 18.37
N GLU A 101 -27.67 4.04 18.57
CA GLU A 101 -28.84 3.28 18.13
C GLU A 101 -28.73 3.00 16.61
N ASN A 102 -28.64 1.72 16.24
CA ASN A 102 -28.52 1.20 14.87
C ASN A 102 -27.12 1.26 14.20
N THR A 103 -26.01 1.27 14.95
CA THR A 103 -24.66 1.10 14.38
C THR A 103 -24.15 -0.33 14.50
N LEU A 104 -23.53 -0.85 13.43
CA LEU A 104 -22.87 -2.16 13.41
C LEU A 104 -21.47 -2.07 14.04
N SER A 105 -21.02 -3.16 14.65
CA SER A 105 -19.62 -3.29 15.09
C SER A 105 -18.71 -3.56 13.88
N HIS A 106 -17.49 -3.03 13.88
CA HIS A 106 -16.49 -3.38 12.86
C HIS A 106 -16.11 -4.87 12.86
N GLU A 107 -16.46 -5.62 13.91
CA GLU A 107 -16.33 -7.08 13.94
C GLU A 107 -17.35 -7.79 13.06
N GLU A 108 -18.51 -7.17 12.83
CA GLU A 108 -19.61 -7.73 12.06
C GLU A 108 -19.49 -7.43 10.56
N ILE A 109 -18.58 -6.52 10.16
CA ILE A 109 -18.42 -6.14 8.76
C ILE A 109 -17.95 -7.33 7.92
N ASN A 110 -18.74 -7.65 6.91
CA ASN A 110 -18.41 -8.63 5.88
C ASN A 110 -19.11 -8.24 4.58
N ILE A 111 -18.86 -9.03 3.52
CA ILE A 111 -19.41 -8.77 2.20
C ILE A 111 -20.94 -8.80 2.22
N ASP A 112 -21.54 -9.74 2.96
CA ASP A 112 -23.00 -9.92 3.03
C ASP A 112 -23.69 -8.73 3.71
N VAL A 113 -23.07 -8.16 4.76
CA VAL A 113 -23.54 -6.94 5.42
C VAL A 113 -23.54 -5.75 4.47
N LEU A 114 -22.43 -5.51 3.77
CA LEU A 114 -22.33 -4.42 2.80
C LEU A 114 -23.33 -4.60 1.66
N ARG A 115 -23.44 -5.83 1.15
CA ARG A 115 -24.37 -6.21 0.11
C ARG A 115 -25.80 -5.89 0.51
N ASN A 116 -26.26 -6.43 1.63
CA ASN A 116 -27.62 -6.20 2.12
C ASN A 116 -27.92 -4.70 2.31
N PHE A 117 -26.96 -3.94 2.84
CA PHE A 117 -27.09 -2.49 2.97
C PHE A 117 -27.25 -1.83 1.60
N PHE A 118 -26.29 -1.97 0.68
CA PHE A 118 -26.34 -1.27 -0.61
C PHE A 118 -27.55 -1.68 -1.44
N PHE A 119 -27.91 -2.97 -1.48
CA PHE A 119 -29.09 -3.43 -2.23
C PHE A 119 -30.39 -2.91 -1.66
N SER A 120 -30.54 -2.87 -0.33
CA SER A 120 -31.73 -2.27 0.27
C SER A 120 -31.89 -0.81 -0.16
N LYS A 121 -30.78 -0.06 -0.23
CA LYS A 121 -30.80 1.36 -0.61
C LYS A 121 -30.94 1.63 -2.09
N ILE A 122 -30.37 0.80 -2.95
CA ILE A 122 -30.58 0.88 -4.40
C ILE A 122 -32.05 0.59 -4.73
N LYS A 123 -32.66 -0.43 -4.11
CA LYS A 123 -34.08 -0.76 -4.30
C LYS A 123 -35.02 0.33 -3.79
N GLU A 124 -34.65 1.03 -2.72
CA GLU A 124 -35.38 2.22 -2.23
C GLU A 124 -35.29 3.41 -3.21
N GLN A 125 -34.22 3.53 -4.00
CA GLN A 125 -34.01 4.64 -4.94
C GLN A 125 -34.73 4.46 -6.28
N ASP A 126 -34.77 3.25 -6.84
CA ASP A 126 -35.42 2.98 -8.12
C ASP A 126 -36.03 1.57 -8.17
N SER A 127 -37.32 1.51 -8.52
CA SER A 127 -38.09 0.28 -8.67
C SER A 127 -37.54 -0.66 -9.74
N VAL A 128 -36.79 -0.17 -10.73
CA VAL A 128 -36.16 -1.03 -11.76
C VAL A 128 -35.22 -2.07 -11.13
N TYR A 129 -34.71 -1.80 -9.93
CA TYR A 129 -33.79 -2.69 -9.21
C TYR A 129 -34.47 -3.70 -8.27
N THR A 130 -35.80 -3.70 -8.13
CA THR A 130 -36.50 -4.65 -7.25
C THR A 130 -36.26 -6.09 -7.67
N ASP A 131 -36.20 -6.31 -8.98
CA ASP A 131 -36.15 -7.63 -9.62
C ASP A 131 -34.73 -8.03 -10.06
N LEU A 132 -33.70 -7.30 -9.63
CA LEU A 132 -32.32 -7.67 -9.86
C LEU A 132 -32.06 -9.08 -9.30
N PRO A 133 -31.65 -10.05 -10.14
CA PRO A 133 -31.33 -11.39 -9.67
C PRO A 133 -30.12 -11.34 -8.75
N ASP A 134 -30.21 -12.04 -7.62
CA ASP A 134 -29.06 -12.24 -6.75
C ASP A 134 -28.14 -13.31 -7.34
N THR A 135 -27.13 -12.87 -8.08
CA THR A 135 -26.12 -13.74 -8.70
C THR A 135 -24.85 -13.87 -7.85
N TYR A 136 -24.80 -13.29 -6.65
CA TYR A 136 -23.62 -13.35 -5.80
C TYR A 136 -23.47 -14.74 -5.16
N LYS A 137 -22.31 -15.34 -5.37
CA LYS A 137 -21.87 -16.53 -4.64
C LYS A 137 -20.59 -16.24 -3.89
N ARG A 138 -20.58 -16.60 -2.61
CA ARG A 138 -19.36 -16.55 -1.81
C ARG A 138 -18.49 -17.76 -2.16
N GLU A 139 -17.69 -17.59 -3.21
CA GLU A 139 -16.76 -18.62 -3.68
C GLU A 139 -15.33 -18.31 -3.22
N HIS A 140 -14.62 -19.38 -2.85
CA HIS A 140 -13.19 -19.37 -2.60
C HIS A 140 -12.45 -19.92 -3.81
N ILE A 141 -11.27 -19.35 -4.09
CA ILE A 141 -10.36 -19.88 -5.11
C ILE A 141 -9.28 -20.68 -4.38
N GLU A 142 -9.28 -21.98 -4.56
CA GLU A 142 -8.24 -22.85 -4.00
C GLU A 142 -7.00 -22.84 -4.90
N THR A 143 -5.83 -22.89 -4.27
CA THR A 143 -4.54 -23.08 -4.94
C THR A 143 -3.69 -24.08 -4.16
N ASP A 144 -2.93 -24.89 -4.88
CA ASP A 144 -1.89 -25.77 -4.33
C ASP A 144 -0.54 -25.03 -4.15
N ILE A 145 -0.42 -23.84 -4.74
CA ILE A 145 0.74 -22.96 -4.60
C ILE A 145 0.85 -22.46 -3.17
N LYS A 146 2.01 -22.69 -2.56
CA LYS A 146 2.34 -22.19 -1.23
C LYS A 146 3.24 -20.99 -1.35
N ILE A 147 2.92 -19.96 -0.58
CA ILE A 147 3.70 -18.74 -0.47
C ILE A 147 3.82 -18.45 1.01
N ASP A 148 5.04 -18.31 1.51
CA ASP A 148 5.24 -17.94 2.91
C ASP A 148 4.89 -16.47 3.13
N GLU A 149 4.10 -16.18 4.16
CA GLU A 149 3.81 -14.80 4.56
C GLU A 149 5.02 -14.21 5.30
N ASN A 150 5.58 -13.14 4.74
CA ASN A 150 6.64 -12.32 5.32
C ASN A 150 6.56 -10.91 4.71
N ILE A 151 7.38 -9.97 5.18
CA ILE A 151 7.28 -8.57 4.73
C ILE A 151 7.37 -8.38 3.21
N SER A 152 8.04 -9.31 2.50
CA SER A 152 8.31 -9.21 1.07
C SER A 152 7.19 -9.81 0.20
N THR A 153 6.35 -10.68 0.78
CA THR A 153 5.21 -11.31 0.10
C THR A 153 3.88 -10.79 0.61
N PHE A 154 3.86 -10.10 1.76
CA PHE A 154 2.66 -9.63 2.44
C PHE A 154 1.69 -8.89 1.52
N CYS A 155 2.17 -7.91 0.75
CA CYS A 155 1.32 -7.14 -0.16
C CYS A 155 0.66 -8.02 -1.22
N ASN A 156 1.42 -8.95 -1.81
CA ASN A 156 0.92 -9.87 -2.83
C ASN A 156 -0.07 -10.88 -2.25
N ILE A 157 0.18 -11.39 -1.04
CA ILE A 157 -0.76 -12.27 -0.33
C ILE A 157 -2.06 -11.53 -0.05
N LYS A 158 -2.02 -10.32 0.52
CA LYS A 158 -3.23 -9.51 0.77
C LYS A 158 -3.95 -9.13 -0.52
N THR A 159 -3.22 -8.94 -1.62
CA THR A 159 -3.78 -8.72 -2.96
C THR A 159 -4.56 -9.94 -3.44
N LEU A 160 -4.02 -11.14 -3.25
CA LEU A 160 -4.66 -12.41 -3.62
C LEU A 160 -5.84 -12.77 -2.68
N GLU A 161 -5.71 -12.55 -1.38
CA GLU A 161 -6.81 -12.73 -0.41
C GLU A 161 -8.02 -11.86 -0.77
N SER A 162 -7.79 -10.65 -1.29
CA SER A 162 -8.86 -9.72 -1.65
C SER A 162 -9.77 -10.19 -2.81
N ILE A 163 -9.30 -11.17 -3.60
CA ILE A 163 -10.08 -11.87 -4.63
C ILE A 163 -10.56 -13.25 -4.15
N ASN A 164 -10.56 -13.48 -2.83
CA ASN A 164 -10.96 -14.72 -2.15
C ASN A 164 -10.08 -15.95 -2.49
N LEU A 165 -8.82 -15.72 -2.88
CA LEU A 165 -7.88 -16.82 -3.07
C LEU A 165 -7.36 -17.30 -1.71
N PHE A 166 -7.58 -18.57 -1.40
CA PHE A 166 -7.21 -19.19 -0.14
C PHE A 166 -5.86 -19.89 -0.25
N PHE A 167 -4.98 -19.63 0.71
CA PHE A 167 -3.69 -20.30 0.82
C PHE A 167 -3.78 -21.45 1.81
N ASN A 168 -3.09 -22.55 1.52
CA ASN A 168 -2.76 -23.57 2.52
C ASN A 168 -1.36 -23.29 3.07
N PRO A 169 -1.20 -22.48 4.12
CA PRO A 169 0.12 -22.21 4.69
C PRO A 169 0.63 -23.51 5.33
N LYS A 170 1.53 -24.22 4.64
CA LYS A 170 2.34 -25.25 5.29
C LYS A 170 3.69 -24.65 5.63
N ALA A 171 3.83 -24.28 6.90
CA ALA A 171 5.07 -24.10 7.67
C ALA A 171 6.17 -23.23 7.05
N ILE A 172 6.50 -22.18 7.81
CA ILE A 172 7.68 -21.32 7.70
C ILE A 172 8.91 -22.12 7.27
N CYS A 173 9.37 -21.92 6.04
CA CYS A 173 10.68 -22.38 5.62
C CYS A 173 11.42 -21.24 4.93
N ASN A 174 12.48 -20.77 5.59
CA ASN A 174 13.40 -19.70 5.17
C ASN A 174 14.25 -20.07 3.93
N LYS A 175 13.75 -20.95 3.05
CA LYS A 175 14.46 -21.42 1.86
C LYS A 175 13.98 -20.60 0.68
N ASP A 176 14.81 -19.60 0.39
CA ASP A 176 14.77 -18.69 -0.75
C ASP A 176 13.64 -17.63 -0.74
N LYS A 177 13.93 -16.51 -0.07
CA LYS A 177 13.05 -15.33 -0.03
C LYS A 177 12.71 -14.79 -1.43
N ASN A 178 13.57 -14.96 -2.44
CA ASN A 178 13.29 -14.48 -3.79
C ASN A 178 12.31 -15.36 -4.54
N GLU A 179 12.43 -16.69 -4.40
CA GLU A 179 11.50 -17.65 -5.01
C GLU A 179 10.06 -17.39 -4.54
N ASN A 180 9.87 -17.12 -3.24
CA ASN A 180 8.56 -16.79 -2.67
C ASN A 180 7.96 -15.49 -3.27
N ILE A 181 8.78 -14.45 -3.42
CA ILE A 181 8.35 -13.17 -4.03
C ILE A 181 7.97 -13.42 -5.49
N GLU A 182 8.84 -14.06 -6.28
CA GLU A 182 8.58 -14.36 -7.69
C GLU A 182 7.34 -15.22 -7.88
N THR A 183 7.16 -16.25 -7.04
CA THR A 183 5.98 -17.13 -7.08
C THR A 183 4.70 -16.32 -6.89
N SER A 184 4.69 -15.38 -5.94
CA SER A 184 3.55 -14.51 -5.69
C SER A 184 3.23 -13.59 -6.88
N ILE A 185 4.26 -12.98 -7.48
CA ILE A 185 4.11 -12.13 -8.68
C ILE A 185 3.62 -12.94 -9.88
N ASN A 186 4.23 -14.12 -10.11
CA ASN A 186 3.87 -15.03 -11.19
C ASN A 186 2.43 -15.51 -11.08
N LEU A 187 1.94 -15.80 -9.87
CA LEU A 187 0.55 -16.20 -9.64
C LEU A 187 -0.42 -15.07 -10.00
N ILE A 188 -0.17 -13.85 -9.54
CA ILE A 188 -0.99 -12.68 -9.89
C ILE A 188 -0.99 -12.47 -11.41
N ASN A 189 0.18 -12.48 -12.05
CA ASN A 189 0.29 -12.32 -13.50
C ASN A 189 -0.43 -13.43 -14.27
N LYS A 190 -0.33 -14.68 -13.81
CA LYS A 190 -1.03 -15.83 -14.41
C LYS A 190 -2.54 -15.66 -14.35
N ILE A 191 -3.09 -15.22 -13.22
CA ILE A 191 -4.52 -14.93 -13.05
C ILE A 191 -4.93 -13.81 -14.02
N LYS A 192 -4.20 -12.69 -14.04
CA LYS A 192 -4.47 -11.55 -14.95
C LYS A 192 -4.49 -11.99 -16.41
N ASN A 193 -3.46 -12.72 -16.83
CA ASN A 193 -3.33 -13.19 -18.21
C ASN A 193 -4.45 -14.15 -18.58
N LYS A 194 -4.83 -15.08 -17.69
CA LYS A 194 -5.92 -16.03 -17.95
C LYS A 194 -7.27 -15.32 -18.11
N ILE A 195 -7.59 -14.36 -17.25
CA ILE A 195 -8.83 -13.59 -17.35
C ILE A 195 -8.84 -12.76 -18.65
N THR A 196 -7.75 -12.05 -18.94
CA THR A 196 -7.62 -11.23 -20.16
C THR A 196 -7.70 -12.07 -21.44
N SER A 197 -7.17 -13.30 -21.43
CA SER A 197 -7.20 -14.18 -22.61
C SER A 197 -8.55 -14.86 -22.85
N ASN A 198 -9.36 -15.04 -21.81
CA ASN A 198 -10.60 -15.83 -21.87
C ASN A 198 -11.87 -14.99 -21.77
N MET A 199 -11.79 -13.76 -21.29
CA MET A 199 -12.95 -12.88 -21.11
C MET A 199 -12.79 -11.62 -21.95
N HIS A 200 -13.89 -11.22 -22.60
CA HIS A 200 -13.93 -9.97 -23.36
C HIS A 200 -13.97 -8.77 -22.41
N ILE A 201 -12.97 -7.88 -22.49
CA ILE A 201 -12.92 -6.62 -21.76
C ILE A 201 -13.30 -5.51 -22.75
N GLU A 202 -14.54 -5.02 -22.66
CA GLU A 202 -15.07 -4.00 -23.58
C GLU A 202 -14.31 -2.68 -23.50
N LEU A 203 -13.95 -2.28 -22.28
CA LEU A 203 -13.23 -1.04 -22.00
C LEU A 203 -12.14 -1.35 -20.97
N SER A 204 -10.92 -0.89 -21.23
CA SER A 204 -9.82 -0.98 -20.29
C SER A 204 -9.14 0.38 -20.17
N ILE A 205 -9.04 0.86 -18.94
CA ILE A 205 -8.22 2.00 -18.57
C ILE A 205 -6.87 1.45 -18.10
N PRO A 206 -5.74 1.92 -18.66
CA PRO A 206 -4.42 1.45 -18.23
C PRO A 206 -4.23 1.62 -16.72
N SER A 207 -4.16 0.48 -16.01
CA SER A 207 -3.85 0.40 -14.60
C SER A 207 -2.36 0.14 -14.41
N VAL A 208 -1.87 0.23 -13.16
CA VAL A 208 -0.47 -0.07 -12.85
C VAL A 208 -0.18 -1.55 -13.13
N ASP A 209 0.87 -1.81 -13.91
CA ASP A 209 1.35 -3.16 -14.18
C ASP A 209 2.10 -3.73 -12.97
N TYR A 210 2.98 -2.91 -12.36
CA TYR A 210 3.83 -3.29 -11.23
C TYR A 210 3.95 -2.16 -10.20
N LEU A 211 3.84 -2.52 -8.93
CA LEU A 211 4.15 -1.66 -7.80
C LEU A 211 5.54 -2.00 -7.27
N ILE A 212 6.50 -1.08 -7.37
CA ILE A 212 7.84 -1.28 -6.82
C ILE A 212 7.92 -0.61 -5.45
N THR A 213 8.28 -1.36 -4.41
CA THR A 213 8.46 -0.81 -3.06
C THR A 213 9.80 -1.26 -2.46
N ASP A 214 10.28 -0.55 -1.45
CA ASP A 214 11.55 -0.86 -0.79
C ASP A 214 11.45 -0.76 0.76
N PHE A 215 12.60 -0.75 1.44
CA PHE A 215 12.74 -0.66 2.89
C PHE A 215 13.29 0.70 3.33
N THR A 216 13.18 1.74 2.49
CA THR A 216 13.72 3.06 2.82
C THR A 216 12.93 3.72 3.93
N ILE A 217 13.63 4.24 4.94
CA ILE A 217 13.05 5.03 6.02
C ILE A 217 13.29 6.52 5.81
N ASP A 218 12.75 7.35 6.69
CA ASP A 218 12.92 8.80 6.64
C ASP A 218 14.40 9.18 6.47
N LEU A 219 14.68 9.96 5.43
CA LEU A 219 16.05 10.35 5.07
C LEU A 219 16.68 11.26 6.13
N GLU A 220 15.91 11.84 7.05
CA GLU A 220 16.42 12.59 8.21
C GLU A 220 17.48 11.81 8.99
N TYR A 221 17.32 10.49 9.15
CA TYR A 221 18.28 9.62 9.84
C TYR A 221 19.60 9.42 9.08
N SER A 222 19.63 9.75 7.79
CA SER A 222 20.81 9.70 6.94
C SER A 222 21.43 11.08 6.78
N ILE A 223 20.61 12.12 6.59
CA ILE A 223 21.01 13.53 6.45
C ILE A 223 21.62 14.04 7.76
N ASN A 224 20.93 13.83 8.88
CA ASN A 224 21.31 14.35 10.19
C ASN A 224 21.86 13.26 11.11
N ALA A 225 22.61 12.29 10.57
CA ALA A 225 23.11 11.12 11.31
C ALA A 225 23.82 11.47 12.63
N LYS A 226 24.56 12.59 12.70
CA LYS A 226 25.24 13.06 13.93
C LYS A 226 24.26 13.35 15.07
N LYS A 227 23.06 13.87 14.77
CA LYS A 227 22.00 14.18 15.74
C LYS A 227 21.44 12.92 16.41
N TYR A 228 21.46 11.81 15.67
CA TYR A 228 20.92 10.52 16.11
C TYR A 228 22.00 9.54 16.56
N SER A 229 23.25 9.99 16.73
CA SER A 229 24.31 9.16 17.30
C SER A 229 24.05 8.89 18.78
N LYS A 230 24.45 7.71 19.26
CA LYS A 230 24.40 7.33 20.68
C LYS A 230 24.88 8.44 21.62
N HIS A 231 26.02 9.08 21.33
CA HIS A 231 26.55 10.19 22.12
C HIS A 231 25.70 11.47 22.07
N ALA A 232 25.10 11.80 20.92
CA ALA A 232 24.23 12.97 20.82
C ALA A 232 22.90 12.76 21.58
N LEU A 233 22.30 11.58 21.45
CA LEU A 233 21.08 11.21 22.16
C LEU A 233 21.30 11.16 23.67
N MET A 234 22.44 10.61 24.13
CA MET A 234 22.85 10.62 25.53
C MET A 234 23.01 12.04 26.08
N ARG A 235 23.72 12.93 25.36
CA ARG A 235 23.88 14.34 25.76
C ARG A 235 22.55 15.10 25.85
N ASN A 236 21.59 14.74 25.00
CA ASN A 236 20.24 15.30 25.02
C ASN A 236 19.32 14.62 26.06
N GLN A 237 19.86 13.77 26.94
CA GLN A 237 19.12 13.05 27.98
C GLN A 237 17.90 12.26 27.43
N THR A 238 18.04 11.72 26.22
CA THR A 238 16.97 10.91 25.61
C THR A 238 16.87 9.57 26.32
N ILE A 239 15.67 9.18 26.75
CA ILE A 239 15.40 7.85 27.32
C ILE A 239 15.66 6.80 26.24
N ASP A 240 16.22 5.65 26.63
CA ASP A 240 16.53 4.53 25.73
C ASP A 240 17.47 4.90 24.57
N TYR A 241 18.33 5.91 24.76
CA TYR A 241 19.23 6.43 23.71
C TYR A 241 20.05 5.36 22.99
N GLU A 242 20.46 4.30 23.68
CA GLU A 242 21.19 3.17 23.08
C GLU A 242 20.29 2.38 22.13
N LEU A 243 19.13 1.95 22.61
CA LEU A 243 18.15 1.19 21.84
C LEU A 243 17.63 1.98 20.63
N ILE A 244 17.44 3.30 20.77
CA ILE A 244 17.08 4.18 19.66
C ILE A 244 18.21 4.26 18.63
N SER A 245 19.45 4.48 19.05
CA SER A 245 20.59 4.53 18.13
C SER A 245 20.77 3.21 17.36
N ASP A 246 20.59 2.09 18.05
CA ASP A 246 20.73 0.76 17.46
C ASP A 246 19.60 0.45 16.49
N SER A 247 18.35 0.81 16.83
CA SER A 247 17.20 0.63 15.93
C SER A 247 17.26 1.50 14.68
N ILE A 248 17.77 2.73 14.78
CA ILE A 248 18.05 3.58 13.60
C ILE A 248 19.13 2.95 12.72
N SER A 249 20.19 2.45 13.33
CA SER A 249 21.27 1.78 12.59
C SER A 249 20.74 0.55 11.86
N TYR A 250 19.95 -0.27 12.55
CA TYR A 250 19.25 -1.43 12.00
C TYR A 250 18.37 -1.07 10.81
N ALA A 251 17.45 -0.10 10.99
CA ALA A 251 16.49 0.28 9.96
C ALA A 251 17.14 0.93 8.71
N LYS A 252 18.36 1.46 8.83
CA LYS A 252 19.12 2.00 7.69
C LYS A 252 19.85 0.93 6.87
N THR A 253 20.00 -0.28 7.40
CA THR A 253 20.84 -1.34 6.79
C THR A 253 20.13 -2.65 6.53
N SER A 254 19.12 -2.99 7.34
CA SER A 254 18.52 -4.33 7.31
C SER A 254 17.28 -4.38 6.41
N THR A 255 17.27 -5.39 5.54
CA THR A 255 16.08 -5.85 4.79
C THR A 255 15.51 -7.14 5.38
N ASP A 256 16.12 -7.68 6.44
CA ASP A 256 15.59 -8.83 7.16
C ASP A 256 14.64 -8.32 8.25
N ILE A 257 13.34 -8.29 7.99
CA ILE A 257 12.39 -7.63 8.89
C ILE A 257 11.72 -8.63 9.83
N ASP A 258 11.60 -9.90 9.43
CA ASP A 258 10.77 -10.88 10.11
C ASP A 258 11.49 -11.59 11.28
N SER A 259 12.78 -11.33 11.47
CA SER A 259 13.54 -11.82 12.61
C SER A 259 13.06 -11.19 13.92
N SER A 260 12.90 -11.99 14.98
CA SER A 260 12.60 -11.46 16.32
C SER A 260 13.79 -10.66 16.87
N HIS A 261 13.48 -9.58 17.59
CA HIS A 261 14.47 -8.70 18.22
C HIS A 261 14.08 -8.35 19.64
N TYR A 262 15.05 -8.24 20.54
CA TYR A 262 14.84 -7.80 21.92
C TYR A 262 14.63 -6.29 22.06
N ASN A 263 15.00 -5.51 21.05
CA ASN A 263 14.86 -4.05 21.06
C ASN A 263 13.45 -3.64 20.63
N ASN A 264 12.67 -3.08 21.54
CA ASN A 264 11.29 -2.66 21.31
C ASN A 264 11.15 -1.63 20.17
N HIS A 265 12.13 -0.77 19.94
CA HIS A 265 12.09 0.19 18.82
C HIS A 265 12.27 -0.50 17.46
N ILE A 266 12.95 -1.65 17.41
CA ILE A 266 12.99 -2.47 16.18
C ILE A 266 11.62 -3.10 15.95
N ALA A 267 10.94 -3.57 17.01
CA ALA A 267 9.57 -4.07 16.88
C ALA A 267 8.59 -2.98 16.40
N GLU A 268 8.72 -1.74 16.89
CA GLU A 268 7.95 -0.60 16.39
C GLU A 268 8.22 -0.34 14.90
N TYR A 269 9.48 -0.39 14.46
CA TYR A 269 9.86 -0.29 13.04
C TYR A 269 9.24 -1.40 12.18
N GLN A 270 9.31 -2.65 12.64
CA GLN A 270 8.71 -3.81 11.96
C GLN A 270 7.21 -3.60 11.77
N ASN A 271 6.50 -3.22 12.83
CA ASN A 271 5.07 -2.91 12.78
C ASN A 271 4.77 -1.77 11.80
N GLU A 272 5.59 -0.72 11.79
CA GLU A 272 5.42 0.40 10.86
C GLU A 272 5.62 -0.05 9.40
N LEU A 273 6.57 -0.93 9.10
CA LEU A 273 6.76 -1.49 7.76
C LEU A 273 5.59 -2.35 7.30
N TYR A 274 5.10 -3.23 8.16
CA TYR A 274 3.93 -4.07 7.87
C TYR A 274 2.69 -3.23 7.61
N PHE A 275 2.45 -2.21 8.46
CA PHE A 275 1.39 -1.23 8.22
C PHE A 275 1.54 -0.53 6.87
N ASN A 276 2.76 -0.12 6.50
CA ASN A 276 3.01 0.51 5.20
C ASN A 276 2.84 -0.45 4.02
N SER A 277 3.11 -1.75 4.22
CA SER A 277 2.83 -2.81 3.25
C SER A 277 1.32 -3.03 3.09
N LEU A 278 0.55 -2.97 4.19
CA LEU A 278 -0.91 -3.01 4.18
C LEU A 278 -1.54 -1.84 3.39
N ILE A 279 -1.02 -0.62 3.57
CA ILE A 279 -1.46 0.52 2.77
C ILE A 279 -1.20 0.29 1.27
N SER A 280 -0.04 -0.30 0.95
CA SER A 280 0.33 -0.66 -0.43
C SER A 280 -0.58 -1.77 -0.98
N SER A 281 -0.99 -2.71 -0.13
CA SER A 281 -1.88 -3.80 -0.53
C SER A 281 -3.30 -3.34 -0.79
N ILE A 282 -3.84 -2.36 -0.04
CA ILE A 282 -5.16 -1.78 -0.35
C ILE A 282 -5.20 -1.18 -1.76
N TYR A 283 -4.12 -0.48 -2.13
CA TYR A 283 -3.93 0.05 -3.48
C TYR A 283 -3.80 -1.10 -4.51
N ALA A 284 -2.89 -2.04 -4.27
CA ALA A 284 -2.60 -3.15 -5.17
C ALA A 284 -3.82 -4.06 -5.43
N SER A 285 -4.56 -4.41 -4.37
CA SER A 285 -5.80 -5.18 -4.40
C SER A 285 -6.88 -4.56 -5.29
N SER A 286 -6.88 -3.23 -5.44
CA SER A 286 -7.89 -2.53 -6.23
C SER A 286 -7.76 -2.75 -7.73
N THR A 287 -6.54 -2.98 -8.22
CA THR A 287 -6.24 -3.18 -9.65
C THR A 287 -5.58 -4.52 -9.95
N LEU A 288 -5.53 -5.40 -8.93
CA LEU A 288 -4.79 -6.66 -8.96
C LEU A 288 -3.35 -6.43 -9.44
N THR A 289 -2.66 -5.48 -8.82
CA THR A 289 -1.29 -5.10 -9.18
C THR A 289 -0.29 -5.91 -8.35
N PRO A 290 0.63 -6.68 -8.96
CA PRO A 290 1.71 -7.32 -8.21
C PRO A 290 2.72 -6.30 -7.68
N GLU A 291 3.13 -6.49 -6.42
CA GLU A 291 4.25 -5.82 -5.79
C GLU A 291 5.57 -6.52 -6.11
N ILE A 292 6.56 -5.71 -6.50
CA ILE A 292 7.98 -6.03 -6.54
C ILE A 292 8.66 -5.35 -5.35
N LYS A 293 8.93 -6.11 -4.29
CA LYS A 293 9.65 -5.63 -3.10
C LYS A 293 11.15 -5.78 -3.32
N ILE A 294 11.88 -4.66 -3.48
CA ILE A 294 13.34 -4.68 -3.65
C ILE A 294 14.09 -4.44 -2.34
N ARG A 295 15.30 -5.01 -2.24
CA ARG A 295 16.09 -5.05 -1.00
C ARG A 295 16.97 -3.81 -0.84
N ILE A 296 16.34 -2.64 -0.87
CA ILE A 296 17.02 -1.34 -0.76
C ILE A 296 16.69 -0.66 0.56
N CYS A 297 17.74 -0.28 1.29
CA CYS A 297 17.68 0.54 2.49
C CYS A 297 18.41 1.88 2.29
N ASN A 298 18.32 2.76 3.28
CA ASN A 298 18.94 4.09 3.22
C ASN A 298 20.45 4.06 2.94
N ASN A 299 21.19 3.17 3.61
CA ASN A 299 22.66 3.13 3.46
C ASN A 299 23.12 2.62 2.09
N ASP A 300 22.28 1.93 1.32
CA ASP A 300 22.65 1.43 0.01
C ASP A 300 22.85 2.58 -1.00
N LEU A 301 21.92 3.55 -0.98
CA LEU A 301 21.81 4.58 -2.02
C LEU A 301 22.01 6.02 -1.55
N PHE A 302 21.98 6.31 -0.23
CA PHE A 302 22.05 7.70 0.25
C PHE A 302 23.31 8.45 -0.23
N SER A 303 24.49 7.87 -0.06
CA SER A 303 25.75 8.50 -0.51
C SER A 303 25.79 8.69 -2.04
N PRO A 304 25.53 7.65 -2.87
CA PRO A 304 25.47 7.82 -4.32
C PRO A 304 24.53 8.95 -4.76
N VAL A 305 23.32 9.01 -4.21
CA VAL A 305 22.32 10.03 -4.57
C VAL A 305 22.76 11.42 -4.10
N SER A 306 23.31 11.53 -2.88
CA SER A 306 23.84 12.79 -2.36
C SER A 306 24.98 13.33 -3.23
N ASP A 307 25.89 12.46 -3.66
CA ASP A 307 27.04 12.85 -4.47
C ASP A 307 26.65 13.25 -5.89
N ILE A 308 25.66 12.57 -6.49
CA ILE A 308 25.04 13.02 -7.74
C ILE A 308 24.49 14.44 -7.56
N GLY A 309 23.70 14.69 -6.52
CA GLY A 309 23.12 16.00 -6.23
C GLY A 309 24.16 17.12 -6.07
N LYS A 310 25.30 16.84 -5.42
CA LYS A 310 26.41 17.80 -5.29
C LYS A 310 27.08 18.11 -6.64
N ASN A 311 27.30 17.09 -7.48
CA ASN A 311 28.04 17.27 -8.74
C ASN A 311 27.18 17.85 -9.86
N ILE A 312 25.85 17.67 -9.83
CA ILE A 312 24.91 18.36 -10.74
C ILE A 312 25.10 19.88 -10.64
N ARG A 313 25.25 20.43 -9.44
CA ARG A 313 25.48 21.87 -9.23
C ARG A 313 26.79 22.38 -9.84
N ASN A 314 27.77 21.49 -9.99
CA ASN A 314 29.10 21.81 -10.52
C ASN A 314 29.25 21.48 -12.01
N SER A 315 28.17 21.07 -12.71
CA SER A 315 28.13 20.78 -14.15
C SER A 315 29.18 19.76 -14.66
N ASN A 316 29.67 18.86 -13.80
CA ASN A 316 30.65 17.84 -14.19
C ASN A 316 29.97 16.60 -14.80
N ILE A 317 29.63 16.67 -16.08
CA ILE A 317 28.82 15.67 -16.80
C ILE A 317 29.46 14.26 -16.77
N SER A 318 30.76 14.14 -17.04
CA SER A 318 31.43 12.83 -17.10
C SER A 318 31.42 12.11 -15.74
N LYS A 319 31.61 12.86 -14.66
CA LYS A 319 31.52 12.32 -13.29
C LYS A 319 30.09 11.93 -12.94
N ILE A 320 29.09 12.73 -13.33
CA ILE A 320 27.67 12.41 -13.13
C ILE A 320 27.32 11.11 -13.86
N GLN A 321 27.74 10.95 -15.12
CA GLN A 321 27.49 9.71 -15.87
C GLN A 321 28.08 8.47 -15.17
N LYS A 322 29.31 8.57 -14.64
CA LYS A 322 29.91 7.49 -13.86
C LYS A 322 29.11 7.18 -12.59
N MET A 323 28.67 8.21 -11.87
CA MET A 323 27.85 8.05 -10.66
C MET A 323 26.48 7.44 -10.95
N MET A 324 25.83 7.83 -12.05
CA MET A 324 24.55 7.25 -12.49
C MET A 324 24.68 5.78 -12.88
N LYS A 325 25.80 5.39 -13.50
CA LYS A 325 26.12 3.97 -13.75
C LYS A 325 26.27 3.22 -12.44
N THR A 326 27.04 3.73 -11.48
CA THR A 326 27.20 3.12 -10.15
C THR A 326 25.87 3.01 -9.40
N PHE A 327 25.04 4.05 -9.44
CA PHE A 327 23.68 4.02 -8.89
C PHE A 327 22.86 2.90 -9.52
N SER A 328 22.81 2.83 -10.86
CA SER A 328 22.03 1.81 -11.57
C SER A 328 22.52 0.40 -11.24
N SER A 329 23.83 0.18 -11.23
CA SER A 329 24.40 -1.14 -10.88
C SER A 329 24.04 -1.56 -9.46
N LYS A 330 24.04 -0.63 -8.48
CA LYS A 330 23.60 -0.92 -7.12
C LYS A 330 22.12 -1.27 -7.04
N VAL A 331 21.26 -0.54 -7.76
CA VAL A 331 19.82 -0.84 -7.77
C VAL A 331 19.57 -2.21 -8.39
N ILE A 332 20.23 -2.52 -9.52
CA ILE A 332 20.09 -3.81 -10.20
C ILE A 332 20.52 -4.96 -9.28
N ASP A 333 21.70 -4.83 -8.66
CA ASP A 333 22.22 -5.81 -7.70
C ASP A 333 21.24 -6.06 -6.54
N LYS A 334 20.65 -5.00 -5.98
CA LYS A 334 19.67 -5.10 -4.89
C LYS A 334 18.26 -5.50 -5.32
N SER A 335 17.97 -5.43 -6.61
CA SER A 335 16.70 -5.88 -7.18
C SER A 335 16.74 -7.36 -7.59
N ASP A 336 17.91 -8.00 -7.53
CA ASP A 336 18.13 -9.36 -8.04
C ASP A 336 17.54 -9.50 -9.47
N THR A 337 16.67 -10.49 -9.69
CA THR A 337 15.95 -10.79 -10.93
C THR A 337 14.65 -10.00 -11.10
N MET A 338 14.25 -9.19 -10.12
CA MET A 338 12.89 -8.63 -10.07
C MET A 338 12.60 -7.61 -11.19
N PHE A 339 13.61 -6.98 -11.77
CA PHE A 339 13.41 -6.06 -12.88
C PHE A 339 13.19 -6.79 -14.22
N ASP A 340 13.42 -8.10 -14.28
CA ASP A 340 13.20 -8.90 -15.49
C ASP A 340 11.73 -8.99 -15.91
N TYR A 341 10.80 -8.81 -14.96
CA TYR A 341 9.36 -8.78 -15.23
C TYR A 341 8.95 -7.73 -16.27
N PHE A 342 9.69 -6.63 -16.35
CA PHE A 342 9.41 -5.56 -17.32
C PHE A 342 10.61 -5.24 -18.23
N SER A 343 11.81 -5.81 -17.99
CA SER A 343 13.03 -5.47 -18.71
C SER A 343 12.94 -5.70 -20.23
N LYS A 344 12.21 -6.73 -20.67
CA LYS A 344 12.05 -7.10 -22.10
C LYS A 344 10.91 -6.37 -22.82
N THR A 345 10.13 -5.57 -22.09
CA THR A 345 8.99 -4.84 -22.64
C THR A 345 9.22 -3.33 -22.56
N SER A 346 8.39 -2.55 -23.24
CA SER A 346 8.32 -1.10 -23.10
C SER A 346 6.91 -0.69 -22.68
N ASN A 347 6.76 0.53 -22.19
CA ASN A 347 5.46 1.17 -21.90
C ASN A 347 4.63 0.52 -20.79
N LYS A 348 5.26 -0.25 -19.89
CA LYS A 348 4.66 -0.67 -18.62
C LYS A 348 4.32 0.53 -17.73
N GLN A 349 3.19 0.45 -17.05
CA GLN A 349 2.75 1.39 -16.03
C GLN A 349 3.39 0.98 -14.70
N ILE A 350 4.37 1.72 -14.21
CA ILE A 350 5.12 1.35 -13.00
C ILE A 350 4.90 2.43 -11.95
N LYS A 351 4.40 2.03 -10.77
CA LYS A 351 4.33 2.91 -9.61
C LYS A 351 5.44 2.54 -8.64
N ILE A 352 6.24 3.53 -8.25
CA ILE A 352 7.39 3.36 -7.36
C ILE A 352 7.06 4.03 -6.03
N ILE A 353 7.17 3.30 -4.93
CA ILE A 353 7.10 3.82 -3.57
C ILE A 353 8.49 3.71 -2.96
N SER A 354 9.24 4.81 -3.01
CA SER A 354 10.62 4.86 -2.55
C SER A 354 11.04 6.28 -2.21
N ASN A 355 11.92 6.43 -1.21
CA ASN A 355 12.60 7.70 -0.96
C ASN A 355 13.70 8.02 -1.98
N PHE A 356 14.14 7.03 -2.76
CA PHE A 356 15.19 7.18 -3.77
C PHE A 356 14.64 7.22 -5.20
N PRO A 357 15.38 7.81 -6.14
CA PRO A 357 14.96 7.91 -7.53
C PRO A 357 15.22 6.63 -8.33
N LEU A 358 14.51 5.56 -7.97
CA LEU A 358 14.66 4.27 -8.63
C LEU A 358 14.28 4.33 -10.11
N GLU A 359 13.47 5.31 -10.53
CA GLU A 359 13.15 5.57 -11.93
C GLU A 359 14.37 5.95 -12.80
N TRP A 360 15.51 6.29 -12.16
CA TRP A 360 16.78 6.59 -12.83
C TRP A 360 17.55 5.34 -13.25
N THR A 361 17.16 4.18 -12.74
CA THR A 361 17.88 2.92 -12.97
C THR A 361 17.89 2.58 -14.44
N ASN A 362 19.09 2.42 -15.01
CA ASN A 362 19.25 2.01 -16.40
C ASN A 362 19.05 0.49 -16.53
N VAL A 363 17.98 0.08 -17.21
CA VAL A 363 17.71 -1.33 -17.54
C VAL A 363 17.66 -1.45 -19.06
N ASN A 364 18.53 -2.30 -19.63
CA ASN A 364 18.71 -2.49 -21.08
C ASN A 364 18.95 -1.19 -21.86
N GLY A 365 19.84 -0.34 -21.36
CA GLY A 365 20.39 0.81 -22.08
C GLY A 365 19.69 2.14 -21.81
N LEU A 366 18.46 2.14 -21.27
CA LEU A 366 17.72 3.36 -20.95
C LEU A 366 17.17 3.35 -19.50
N PRO A 367 17.10 4.51 -18.83
CA PRO A 367 16.43 4.66 -17.54
C PRO A 367 14.96 4.22 -17.57
N LEU A 368 14.45 3.70 -16.45
CA LEU A 368 13.06 3.27 -16.33
C LEU A 368 12.07 4.37 -16.73
N MET A 369 12.30 5.62 -16.33
CA MET A 369 11.43 6.76 -16.66
C MET A 369 11.30 7.03 -18.17
N ILE A 370 12.25 6.56 -18.97
CA ILE A 370 12.24 6.74 -20.43
C ILE A 370 11.56 5.54 -21.10
N ARG A 371 11.74 4.33 -20.56
CA ARG A 371 11.22 3.08 -21.13
C ARG A 371 9.77 2.77 -20.75
N HIS A 372 9.34 3.28 -19.60
CA HIS A 372 8.10 2.93 -18.93
C HIS A 372 7.38 4.19 -18.45
N ASN A 373 6.06 4.11 -18.27
CA ASN A 373 5.32 5.18 -17.62
C ASN A 373 5.49 5.03 -16.10
N THR A 374 6.52 5.69 -15.56
CA THR A 374 6.86 5.61 -14.14
C THR A 374 6.25 6.77 -13.37
N SER A 375 5.58 6.48 -12.26
CA SER A 375 5.23 7.47 -11.23
C SER A 375 5.93 7.14 -9.92
N ARG A 376 6.39 8.14 -9.17
CA ARG A 376 7.00 7.93 -7.84
C ARG A 376 6.19 8.62 -6.74
N ILE A 377 5.97 7.90 -5.67
CA ILE A 377 5.50 8.42 -4.38
C ILE A 377 6.63 8.21 -3.36
N PHE A 378 6.93 9.22 -2.56
CA PHE A 378 7.93 9.06 -1.51
C PHE A 378 7.41 8.13 -0.42
N ASN A 379 8.30 7.27 0.11
CA ASN A 379 7.91 6.42 1.23
C ASN A 379 7.66 7.22 2.51
N THR A 380 8.28 8.40 2.61
CA THR A 380 8.17 9.32 3.74
C THR A 380 7.90 10.77 3.31
N PRO A 381 7.14 11.55 4.11
CA PRO A 381 6.49 11.14 5.35
C PRO A 381 5.26 10.26 5.08
N GLY A 382 5.11 9.20 5.88
CA GLY A 382 4.16 8.11 5.65
C GLY A 382 2.71 8.57 5.58
N PHE A 383 2.32 9.60 6.34
CA PHE A 383 0.96 10.15 6.28
C PHE A 383 0.59 10.74 4.91
N ILE A 384 1.55 11.35 4.19
CA ILE A 384 1.32 11.85 2.83
C ILE A 384 1.15 10.66 1.88
N LYS A 385 2.01 9.65 2.00
CA LYS A 385 1.89 8.43 1.21
C LYS A 385 0.53 7.76 1.42
N GLN A 386 0.10 7.63 2.68
CA GLN A 386 -1.20 7.05 3.05
C GLN A 386 -2.34 7.77 2.32
N ASN A 387 -2.39 9.10 2.38
CA ASN A 387 -3.41 9.88 1.70
C ASN A 387 -3.36 9.72 0.17
N ILE A 388 -2.17 9.71 -0.44
CA ILE A 388 -2.04 9.57 -1.90
C ILE A 388 -2.49 8.18 -2.36
N LEU A 389 -2.12 7.11 -1.65
CA LEU A 389 -2.44 5.74 -2.04
C LEU A 389 -3.89 5.35 -1.74
N LEU A 390 -4.48 5.90 -0.67
CA LEU A 390 -5.82 5.52 -0.22
C LEU A 390 -6.93 6.38 -0.82
N ASN A 391 -6.66 7.63 -1.22
CA ASN A 391 -7.70 8.48 -1.79
C ASN A 391 -7.91 8.27 -3.30
N ASN A 392 -7.01 7.57 -3.99
CA ASN A 392 -6.98 7.37 -5.45
C ASN A 392 -7.18 8.62 -6.33
N ASN A 393 -7.30 9.81 -5.72
CA ASN A 393 -7.35 11.09 -6.38
C ASN A 393 -5.93 11.48 -6.78
N GLU A 394 -5.78 12.09 -7.97
CA GLU A 394 -4.70 13.03 -8.21
C GLU A 394 -4.83 14.13 -7.14
N VAL A 395 -4.11 13.98 -6.03
CA VAL A 395 -4.23 14.92 -4.91
C VAL A 395 -3.78 16.29 -5.41
N SER A 396 -4.69 17.25 -5.41
CA SER A 396 -4.33 18.66 -5.35
C SER A 396 -3.73 18.91 -3.97
N ILE A 397 -2.41 18.76 -3.85
CA ILE A 397 -1.71 19.02 -2.59
C ILE A 397 -1.76 20.53 -2.36
N SER A 398 -2.58 20.97 -1.41
CA SER A 398 -2.60 22.37 -0.98
C SER A 398 -1.36 22.68 -0.13
N LEU A 399 -0.91 23.94 -0.15
CA LEU A 399 0.23 24.41 0.66
C LEU A 399 0.06 24.14 2.16
N ASP A 400 -1.19 24.06 2.64
CA ASP A 400 -1.49 23.76 4.03
C ASP A 400 -1.15 22.31 4.43
N SER A 401 -1.17 21.37 3.47
CA SER A 401 -0.75 19.97 3.69
C SER A 401 0.74 19.82 4.03
N PHE A 402 1.55 20.85 3.76
CA PHE A 402 2.97 20.91 4.10
C PHE A 402 3.26 21.64 5.41
N LYS A 403 2.27 22.25 6.07
CA LYS A 403 2.49 22.93 7.34
C LYS A 403 2.73 21.89 8.44
N LYS A 404 3.84 22.05 9.14
CA LYS A 404 4.16 21.24 10.34
C LYS A 404 3.16 21.61 11.44
N TYR A 405 2.50 20.60 12.00
CA TYR A 405 1.96 20.65 13.35
C TYR A 405 3.05 20.27 14.35
#